data_AF-A0A1J3ZVB1-F1
#
_entry.id   AF-A0A1J3ZVB1-F1
#
_cell.length_a   1.000
_cell.length_b   1.000
_cell.length_c   1.000
_cell.angle_alpha   90.00
_cell.angle_beta   90.00
_cell.angle_gamma   90.00
#
_symmetry.space_group_name_H-M   'P 1'
#
loop_
_entity.id
_entity.type
_entity.pdbx_description
1 polymer ?
#
loop_
_entity_poly.entity_id
_entity_poly.type
_entity_poly.pdbx_seq_one_letter_code
_entity_poly.pdbx_strand_id
1 'polypeptide(L)' 'MDLESKLTELKYDYVRLQNDLDKRESLNQNIDPLLNQLEEIEKEIADVRAKMNS' A
#
# COMPACT_ATOMS: atom_id res chain seq x y z
N MET A 1 8.67 -7.07 -17.07
CA MET A 1 8.07 -6.35 -15.92
C MET A 1 8.65 -7.01 -14.70
N ASP A 2 9.69 -6.38 -14.17
CA ASP A 2 10.50 -6.88 -13.08
C ASP A 2 9.73 -6.75 -11.76
N LEU A 3 9.88 -7.72 -10.87
CA LEU A 3 9.28 -7.68 -9.54
C LEU A 3 9.70 -6.41 -8.77
N GLU A 4 10.88 -5.86 -9.08
CA GLU A 4 11.36 -4.55 -8.60
C GLU A 4 10.47 -3.39 -9.02
N SER A 5 9.99 -3.38 -10.28
CA SER A 5 9.04 -2.38 -10.77
C SER A 5 7.71 -2.52 -10.04
N LYS A 6 7.20 -3.75 -9.88
CA LYS A 6 5.95 -4.00 -9.17
C LYS A 6 6.05 -3.60 -7.68
N LEU A 7 7.18 -3.87 -7.04
CA LEU A 7 7.45 -3.43 -5.66
C LEU A 7 7.47 -1.90 -5.54
N THR A 8 8.02 -1.22 -6.53
CA THR A 8 8.08 0.24 -6.60
C THR A 8 6.70 0.85 -6.79
N GLU A 9 5.88 0.26 -7.67
CA GLU A 9 4.47 0.65 -7.85
C GLU A 9 3.67 0.46 -6.57
N LEU A 10 3.78 -0.71 -5.92
CA LEU A 10 3.06 -0.99 -4.67
C LEU A 10 3.47 -0.02 -3.55
N LYS A 11 4.77 0.32 -3.43
CA LYS A 11 5.22 1.35 -2.47
C LYS A 11 4.66 2.73 -2.79
N TYR A 12 4.57 3.08 -4.07
CA TYR A 12 4.00 4.35 -4.49
C TYR A 12 2.51 4.41 -4.15
N ASP A 13 1.78 3.34 -4.42
CA ASP A 13 0.37 3.20 -4.05
C ASP A 13 0.18 3.26 -2.53
N TYR A 14 1.04 2.60 -1.75
CA TYR A 14 1.04 2.67 -0.29
C TYR A 14 1.16 4.11 0.24
N VAL A 15 2.18 4.86 -0.23
CA VAL A 15 2.42 6.25 0.20
C VAL A 15 1.26 7.16 -0.20
N ARG A 16 0.68 6.92 -1.37
CA ARG A 16 -0.49 7.65 -1.83
C ARG A 16 -1.71 7.35 -0.98
N LEU A 17 -1.98 6.07 -0.69
CA LEU A 17 -3.10 5.65 0.13
C LEU A 17 -2.99 6.21 1.55
N GLN A 18 -1.77 6.26 2.09
CA GLN A 18 -1.48 6.87 3.40
C GLN A 18 -1.76 8.37 3.42
N ASN A 19 -1.45 9.10 2.34
CA ASN A 19 -1.85 10.51 2.19
C ASN A 19 -3.37 10.68 2.11
N ASP A 20 -4.06 9.82 1.37
CA ASP A 20 -5.52 9.82 1.31
C ASP A 20 -6.14 9.48 2.68
N LEU A 21 -5.51 8.61 3.45
CA LEU A 21 -5.92 8.21 4.79
C LEU A 21 -5.83 9.39 5.76
N ASP A 22 -4.68 10.07 5.80
CA ASP A 22 -4.45 11.27 6.62
C ASP A 22 -5.46 12.40 6.29
N LYS A 23 -5.75 12.55 5.00
CA LYS A 23 -6.75 13.51 4.51
C LYS A 23 -8.17 13.13 4.93
N ARG A 24 -8.52 11.85 4.90
CA ARG A 24 -9.83 11.35 5.36
C ARG A 24 -9.98 11.41 6.88
N GLU A 25 -8.93 11.13 7.64
CA GLU A 25 -8.89 11.35 9.09
C GLU A 25 -9.13 12.83 9.40
N SER A 26 -8.45 13.73 8.68
CA SER A 26 -8.63 15.18 8.82
C SER A 26 -10.06 15.64 8.49
N LEU A 27 -10.75 14.93 7.60
CA LEU A 27 -12.15 15.18 7.23
C LEU A 27 -13.15 14.45 8.15
N ASN A 28 -12.67 13.78 9.21
CA ASN A 28 -13.46 12.93 10.11
C ASN A 28 -14.30 11.89 9.33
N GLN A 29 -13.77 11.41 8.21
CA GLN A 29 -14.39 10.37 7.40
C GLN A 29 -13.95 8.99 7.86
N ASN A 30 -14.72 7.98 7.48
CA ASN A 30 -14.37 6.60 7.76
C ASN A 30 -13.11 6.19 6.99
N ILE A 31 -12.05 5.86 7.73
CA ILE A 31 -10.76 5.38 7.23
C ILE A 31 -10.58 3.87 7.31
N ASP A 32 -11.48 3.13 7.96
CA ASP A 32 -11.46 1.66 8.02
C ASP A 32 -11.25 0.99 6.64
N PRO A 33 -11.96 1.40 5.55
CA PRO A 33 -11.73 0.79 4.25
C PRO A 33 -10.35 1.12 3.68
N LEU A 34 -9.80 2.31 3.98
CA LEU A 34 -8.46 2.68 3.52
C LEU A 34 -7.39 1.91 4.29
N LEU A 35 -7.55 1.75 5.61
CA LEU A 35 -6.65 0.95 6.43
C LEU A 35 -6.56 -0.49 5.92
N ASN A 36 -7.70 -1.12 5.60
CA ASN A 36 -7.71 -2.46 5.03
C ASN A 36 -6.95 -2.52 3.69
N GLN A 37 -7.18 -1.56 2.80
CA GLN A 37 -6.46 -1.48 1.53
C GLN A 37 -4.95 -1.26 1.74
N LEU A 38 -4.56 -0.47 2.75
CA LEU A 38 -3.17 -0.21 3.10
C LEU A 38 -2.48 -1.50 3.58
N GLU A 39 -3.17 -2.30 4.39
CA GLU A 39 -2.70 -3.60 4.86
C GLU A 39 -2.59 -4.63 3.72
N GLU A 40 -3.52 -4.61 2.76
CA GLU A 40 -3.45 -5.46 1.56
C GLU A 40 -2.23 -5.12 0.70
N ILE A 41 -1.96 -3.83 0.47
CA ILE A 41 -0.78 -3.38 -0.26
C ILE A 41 0.49 -3.82 0.47
N GLU A 42 0.52 -3.71 1.80
CA GLU A 42 1.67 -4.14 2.60
C GLU A 42 1.92 -5.65 2.50
N LYS A 43 0.87 -6.46 2.51
CA LYS A 43 0.93 -7.91 2.24
C LYS A 43 1.44 -8.21 0.83
N GLU A 44 0.96 -7.50 -0.19
CA GLU A 44 1.44 -7.67 -1.56
C GLU A 44 2.92 -7.30 -1.69
N ILE A 45 3.38 -6.21 -1.05
CA ILE A 45 4.80 -5.81 -1.02
C ILE A 45 5.63 -6.93 -0.40
N ALA A 46 5.18 -7.50 0.72
CA ALA A 46 5.87 -8.58 1.41
C ALA A 46 5.94 -9.86 0.57
N ASP A 47 4.84 -10.24 -0.10
CA ASP A 47 4.77 -11.39 -1.00
C ASP A 47 5.68 -11.22 -2.22
N VAL A 48 5.64 -10.05 -2.86
CA VAL A 48 6.52 -9.71 -4.00
C VAL A 48 7.98 -9.75 -3.57
N ARG A 49 8.32 -9.17 -2.41
CA ARG A 49 9.68 -9.25 -1.86
C ARG A 49 10.11 -10.67 -1.54
N ALA A 50 9.22 -11.48 -0.97
CA ALA A 50 9.52 -12.87 -0.65
C ALA A 50 9.81 -13.69 -1.91
N LYS A 51 9.02 -13.48 -2.97
CA LYS A 51 9.23 -14.08 -4.30
C LYS A 51 10.49 -13.62 -4.99
N MET A 52 10.92 -12.38 -4.79
CA MET A 52 12.21 -11.88 -5.31
C MET A 52 13.43 -12.48 -4.63
N ASN A 53 13.28 -12.89 -3.37
CA ASN A 53 14.36 -13.40 -2.53
C ASN A 53 14.32 -14.94 -2.39
N SER A 54 13.46 -15.62 -3.17
CA SER A 54 13.29 -17.08 -3.23
C SER A 54 13.78 -17.67 -4.54
#